data_AF-A0A4V4IP98-F1
#
_entry.id   AF-A0A4V4IP98-F1
#
_cell.length_a   1.000
_cell.length_b   1.000
_cell.length_c   1.000
_cell.angle_alpha   90.00
_cell.angle_beta   90.00
_cell.angle_gamma   90.00
#
_symmetry.space_group_name_H-M   'P 1'
#
loop_
_entity.id
_entity.type
_entity.pdbx_description
1 polymer ?
#
loop_
_entity_poly.entity_id
_entity_poly.type
_entity_poly.pdbx_seq_one_letter_code
_entity_poly.pdbx_strand_id
1 'polypeptide(L)'
;MMTYIYVPYGSKLLPKLVPNSWQSHISVSDFRIDTHRLQEEVISLSMAGQFMNFGEDFVLPYLKRRLSALHRAYQESKEATSLHQRMHSEFTKTLLVDAPQEHSLLSRLRSEADAEPYDVQEDIMEMCVQFGYLAMFGVVYPLMPLGFLINNWIELRGDFFKLIHECQRPPPIRSDSIGPSVSALEFLTWLGTLSTAALVHMYSGDFSQVRLSRLLLTIFLAEQAYLATKLTVRFMFDKIGYEAVRKEEASRRLVRKRYLETFSEEAAGTSRRQRAHTYTGHKRSAPTTPTEAEKRELFPIYEVEESVETRQEYRTEKAERFWNERKETMSTADAGVRLIAALKGMQASNNAEGADKSKWI
;
A
#
# COMPACT_ATOMS: atom_id res chain seq x y z
N MET A 1 -25.08 9.55 15.02
CA MET A 1 -25.81 10.31 16.07
C MET A 1 -26.93 9.45 16.64
N MET A 2 -27.80 8.89 15.79
CA MET A 2 -28.89 8.01 16.20
C MET A 2 -28.45 6.77 16.99
N THR A 3 -27.44 6.06 16.48
CA THR A 3 -26.95 4.81 17.07
C THR A 3 -26.42 4.94 18.50
N TYR A 4 -25.63 5.98 18.75
CA TYR A 4 -24.85 6.13 19.99
C TYR A 4 -25.45 7.14 20.98
N ILE A 5 -26.45 7.94 20.56
CA ILE A 5 -27.09 8.96 21.40
C ILE A 5 -28.57 8.67 21.59
N TYR A 6 -29.32 8.50 20.51
CA TYR A 6 -30.78 8.32 20.59
C TYR A 6 -31.16 6.97 21.21
N VAL A 7 -30.57 5.87 20.74
CA VAL A 7 -30.94 4.54 21.26
C VAL A 7 -30.54 4.33 22.73
N PRO A 8 -29.31 4.65 23.18
CA PRO A 8 -28.95 4.46 24.59
C PRO A 8 -29.47 5.56 25.54
N TYR A 9 -29.63 6.80 25.09
CA TYR A 9 -29.90 7.95 25.96
C TYR A 9 -31.17 8.73 25.61
N GLY A 10 -31.93 8.31 24.60
CA GLY A 10 -33.11 9.03 24.09
C GLY A 10 -34.15 9.33 25.18
N SER A 11 -34.46 8.36 26.04
CA SER A 11 -35.40 8.54 27.16
C SER A 11 -34.96 9.57 28.19
N LYS A 12 -33.65 9.81 28.34
CA LYS A 12 -33.08 10.80 29.27
C LYS A 12 -32.85 12.17 28.62
N LEU A 13 -32.64 12.21 27.31
CA LEU A 13 -32.34 13.43 26.56
C LEU A 13 -33.60 14.11 26.02
N LEU A 14 -34.59 13.36 25.53
CA LEU A 14 -35.83 13.94 24.99
C LEU A 14 -36.56 14.85 25.98
N PRO A 15 -36.77 14.47 27.27
CA PRO A 15 -37.46 15.33 28.23
C PRO A 15 -36.73 16.66 28.49
N LYS A 16 -35.41 16.71 28.27
CA LYS A 16 -34.57 17.91 28.44
C LYS A 16 -34.51 18.80 27.20
N LEU A 17 -34.80 18.23 26.02
CA LEU A 17 -34.75 18.91 24.73
C LEU A 17 -36.13 19.44 24.30
N VAL A 18 -37.22 18.91 24.84
CA VAL A 18 -38.59 19.39 24.54
C VAL A 18 -38.85 20.70 25.28
N PRO A 19 -39.16 21.81 24.57
CA PRO A 19 -39.53 23.08 25.19
C PRO A 19 -40.76 22.92 26.09
N ASN A 20 -40.80 23.66 27.21
CA ASN A 20 -41.89 23.58 28.20
C ASN A 20 -43.28 23.80 27.59
N SER A 21 -43.39 24.54 26.47
CA SER A 21 -44.62 24.78 25.73
C SER A 21 -45.19 23.56 25.01
N TRP A 22 -44.38 22.52 24.76
CA TRP A 22 -44.75 21.32 24.02
C TRP A 22 -44.97 20.11 24.93
N GLN A 23 -44.56 20.22 26.20
CA GLN A 23 -44.73 19.17 27.22
C GLN A 23 -46.20 18.94 27.59
N SER A 24 -47.08 19.93 27.39
CA SER A 24 -48.52 19.80 27.63
C SER A 24 -49.28 19.03 26.54
N HIS A 25 -48.71 18.92 25.34
CA HIS A 25 -49.34 18.28 24.18
C HIS A 25 -48.76 16.91 23.84
N ILE A 26 -47.60 16.57 24.40
CA ILE A 26 -46.90 15.32 24.15
C ILE A 26 -46.82 14.57 25.47
N SER A 27 -47.51 13.45 25.61
CA SER A 27 -47.34 12.57 26.77
C SER A 27 -45.97 11.90 26.71
N VAL A 28 -44.96 12.55 27.31
CA VAL A 28 -43.56 12.07 27.36
C VAL A 28 -43.41 10.78 28.19
N SER A 29 -44.47 10.35 28.88
CA SER A 29 -44.43 9.24 29.85
C SER A 29 -44.22 7.84 29.26
N ASP A 30 -44.51 7.62 27.97
CA ASP A 30 -44.37 6.29 27.32
C ASP A 30 -43.45 6.33 26.10
N PHE A 31 -42.32 7.05 26.19
CA PHE A 31 -41.31 6.99 25.14
C PHE A 31 -40.58 5.64 25.13
N ARG A 32 -41.04 4.73 24.27
CA ARG A 32 -40.35 3.48 23.93
C ARG A 32 -39.32 3.75 22.82
N ILE A 33 -38.10 3.26 23.01
CA ILE A 33 -37.02 3.40 22.03
C ILE A 33 -37.25 2.35 20.93
N ASP A 34 -37.58 2.80 19.73
CA ASP A 34 -37.75 1.91 18.58
C ASP A 34 -36.39 1.50 18.00
N THR A 35 -36.05 0.21 18.17
CA THR A 35 -34.83 -0.38 17.58
C THR A 35 -34.93 -0.51 16.06
N HIS A 36 -36.14 -0.66 15.52
CA HIS A 36 -36.42 -0.71 14.09
C HIS A 36 -36.02 0.58 13.36
N ARG A 37 -36.08 1.72 14.05
CA ARG A 37 -35.72 3.02 13.49
C ARG A 37 -34.25 3.12 13.09
N LEU A 38 -33.35 2.44 13.83
CA LEU A 38 -31.95 2.36 13.42
C LEU A 38 -31.81 1.58 12.10
N GLN A 39 -32.52 0.45 11.97
CA GLN A 39 -32.49 -0.35 10.74
C GLN A 39 -33.01 0.44 9.55
N GLU A 40 -34.14 1.13 9.71
CA GLU A 40 -34.70 2.01 8.68
C GLU A 40 -33.76 3.15 8.29
N GLU A 41 -33.06 3.75 9.24
CA GLU A 41 -32.11 4.82 8.95
C GLU A 41 -30.87 4.29 8.23
N VAL A 42 -30.32 3.14 8.65
CA VAL A 42 -29.19 2.51 7.95
C VAL A 42 -29.59 2.07 6.55
N ILE A 43 -30.77 1.47 6.39
CA ILE A 43 -31.32 1.07 5.09
C ILE A 43 -31.52 2.30 4.20
N SER A 44 -32.17 3.34 4.73
CA SER A 44 -32.45 4.53 3.93
C SER A 44 -31.17 5.29 3.57
N LEU A 45 -30.24 5.52 4.48
CA LEU A 45 -28.98 6.21 4.17
C LEU A 45 -28.10 5.40 3.21
N SER A 46 -27.98 4.08 3.41
CA SER A 46 -27.17 3.25 2.53
C SER A 46 -27.81 3.10 1.15
N MET A 47 -29.09 2.69 1.06
CA MET A 47 -29.74 2.45 -0.22
C MET A 47 -30.14 3.73 -0.95
N ALA A 48 -30.60 4.78 -0.25
CA ALA A 48 -30.93 6.03 -0.91
C ALA A 48 -29.68 6.72 -1.45
N GLY A 49 -28.54 6.62 -0.76
CA GLY A 49 -27.26 7.07 -1.30
C GLY A 49 -26.91 6.35 -2.61
N GLN A 50 -26.97 5.02 -2.62
CA GLN A 50 -26.71 4.25 -3.86
C GLN A 50 -27.71 4.58 -4.99
N PHE A 51 -28.97 4.80 -4.66
CA PHE A 51 -29.98 5.16 -5.65
C PHE A 51 -29.82 6.59 -6.17
N MET A 52 -29.39 7.53 -5.32
CA MET A 52 -29.08 8.90 -5.72
C MET A 52 -27.88 8.91 -6.65
N ASN A 53 -26.80 8.21 -6.30
CA ASN A 53 -25.60 8.09 -7.13
C ASN A 53 -25.95 7.45 -8.48
N PHE A 54 -26.72 6.35 -8.49
CA PHE A 54 -27.26 5.81 -9.73
C PHE A 54 -28.09 6.83 -10.54
N GLY A 55 -28.87 7.67 -9.88
CA GLY A 55 -29.58 8.77 -10.53
C GLY A 55 -28.63 9.80 -11.14
N GLU A 56 -27.58 10.15 -10.42
CA GLU A 56 -26.55 11.11 -10.85
C GLU A 56 -25.75 10.58 -12.05
N ASP A 57 -25.30 9.33 -12.01
CA ASP A 57 -24.45 8.76 -13.05
C ASP A 57 -25.22 8.28 -14.29
N PHE A 58 -26.51 7.93 -14.17
CA PHE A 58 -27.28 7.42 -15.31
C PHE A 58 -28.39 8.36 -15.80
N VAL A 59 -29.15 8.95 -14.88
CA VAL A 59 -30.35 9.74 -15.24
C VAL A 59 -29.97 11.17 -15.57
N LEU A 60 -29.07 11.76 -14.79
CA LEU A 60 -28.64 13.14 -14.91
C LEU A 60 -27.94 13.44 -16.24
N PRO A 61 -26.95 12.66 -16.72
CA PRO A 61 -26.36 12.87 -18.05
C PRO A 61 -27.38 12.77 -19.17
N TYR A 62 -28.27 11.77 -19.10
CA TYR A 62 -29.33 11.60 -20.10
C TYR A 62 -30.27 12.80 -20.14
N LEU A 63 -30.67 13.30 -18.96
CA LEU A 63 -31.55 14.44 -18.81
C LEU A 63 -30.85 15.74 -19.23
N LYS A 64 -29.61 15.98 -18.79
CA LYS A 64 -28.76 17.12 -19.18
C LYS A 64 -28.63 17.19 -20.70
N ARG A 65 -28.38 16.07 -21.36
CA ARG A 65 -28.28 15.98 -22.84
C ARG A 65 -29.61 16.26 -23.54
N ARG A 66 -30.73 15.74 -23.02
CA ARG A 66 -32.06 16.03 -23.57
C ARG A 66 -32.44 17.49 -23.41
N LEU A 67 -32.22 18.06 -22.23
CA LEU A 67 -32.53 19.45 -21.92
C LEU A 67 -31.63 20.41 -22.70
N SER A 68 -30.33 20.13 -22.84
CA SER A 68 -29.43 20.96 -23.64
C SER A 68 -29.79 20.93 -25.13
N ALA A 69 -30.19 19.78 -25.67
CA ALA A 69 -30.69 19.67 -27.05
C ALA A 69 -31.99 20.46 -27.25
N LEU A 70 -32.95 20.36 -26.32
CA LEU A 70 -34.19 21.13 -26.37
C LEU A 70 -33.92 22.64 -26.22
N HIS A 71 -32.99 23.03 -25.34
CA HIS A 71 -32.61 24.42 -25.14
C HIS A 71 -31.97 25.01 -26.39
N ARG A 72 -31.06 24.26 -27.05
CA ARG A 72 -30.46 24.66 -28.34
C ARG A 72 -31.53 24.83 -29.42
N ALA A 73 -32.43 23.86 -29.59
CA ALA A 73 -33.53 23.94 -30.55
C ALA A 73 -34.48 25.12 -30.27
N TYR A 74 -34.75 25.41 -29.00
CA TYR A 74 -35.56 26.56 -28.60
C TYR A 74 -34.85 27.89 -28.89
N GLN A 75 -33.55 28.00 -28.56
CA GLN A 75 -32.75 29.19 -28.88
C GLN A 75 -32.69 29.42 -30.39
N GLU A 76 -32.42 28.40 -31.20
CA GLU A 76 -32.42 28.48 -32.66
C GLU A 76 -33.78 28.96 -33.21
N SER A 77 -34.90 28.47 -32.67
CA SER A 77 -36.24 28.92 -33.09
C SER A 77 -36.51 30.40 -32.76
N LYS A 78 -35.99 30.88 -31.61
CA LYS A 78 -36.13 32.26 -31.17
C LYS A 78 -35.21 33.19 -31.95
N GLU A 79 -33.98 32.76 -32.25
CA GLU A 79 -33.01 33.48 -33.07
C GLU A 79 -33.47 33.62 -34.53
N ALA A 80 -34.06 32.56 -35.10
CA ALA A 80 -34.68 32.61 -36.42
C ALA A 80 -35.84 33.63 -36.48
N THR A 81 -36.53 33.85 -35.36
CA THR A 81 -37.63 34.83 -35.25
C THR A 81 -37.11 36.25 -34.95
N SER A 82 -35.94 36.39 -34.31
CA SER A 82 -35.33 37.70 -33.95
C SER A 82 -34.23 38.18 -34.90
N LEU A 83 -34.14 37.61 -36.11
CA LEU A 83 -33.09 37.78 -37.12
C LEU A 83 -33.02 39.19 -37.77
N HIS A 84 -33.26 40.26 -37.00
CA HIS A 84 -33.12 41.63 -37.48
C HIS A 84 -32.30 42.58 -36.61
N GLN A 85 -31.79 42.22 -35.41
CA GLN A 85 -31.23 43.28 -34.56
C GLN A 85 -30.21 42.92 -33.47
N ARG A 86 -29.27 41.99 -33.67
CA ARG A 86 -28.08 41.94 -32.79
C ARG A 86 -26.79 41.81 -33.58
N MET A 87 -25.93 42.82 -33.43
CA MET A 87 -24.56 42.89 -33.91
C MET A 87 -23.69 41.82 -33.25
N HIS A 88 -23.74 40.59 -33.75
CA HIS A 88 -22.61 39.68 -33.65
C HIS A 88 -21.73 39.89 -34.89
N SER A 89 -20.42 39.95 -34.70
CA SER A 89 -19.46 40.10 -35.80
C SER A 89 -19.67 38.99 -36.84
N GLU A 90 -20.11 39.36 -38.04
CA GLU A 90 -20.27 38.45 -39.19
C GLU A 90 -18.99 37.64 -39.43
N PHE A 91 -17.83 38.23 -39.16
CA PHE A 91 -16.52 37.57 -39.30
C PHE A 91 -16.38 36.32 -38.41
N THR A 92 -16.90 36.35 -37.18
CA THR A 92 -16.85 35.20 -36.27
C THR A 92 -17.77 34.09 -36.74
N LYS A 93 -18.95 34.43 -37.30
CA LYS A 93 -19.86 33.44 -37.89
C LYS A 93 -19.24 32.76 -39.11
N THR A 94 -18.54 33.49 -39.98
CA THR A 94 -17.88 32.92 -41.16
C THR A 94 -16.72 31.99 -40.79
N LEU A 95 -16.01 32.25 -39.69
CA LEU A 95 -14.96 31.37 -39.16
C LEU A 95 -15.50 30.09 -38.49
N LEU A 96 -16.77 30.08 -38.09
CA LEU A 96 -17.48 28.93 -37.51
C LEU A 96 -18.16 28.05 -38.56
N VAL A 97 -18.11 28.43 -39.84
CA VAL A 97 -18.59 27.58 -40.94
C VAL A 97 -17.55 26.52 -41.23
N ASP A 98 -17.79 25.32 -40.73
CA ASP A 98 -16.91 24.17 -40.97
C ASP A 98 -16.95 23.74 -42.44
N ALA A 99 -15.81 23.28 -42.96
CA ALA A 99 -15.79 22.57 -44.24
C ALA A 99 -16.64 21.29 -44.14
N PRO A 100 -17.40 20.91 -45.18
CA PRO A 100 -18.31 19.76 -45.13
C PRO A 100 -17.59 18.44 -44.87
N GLN A 101 -16.31 18.34 -45.22
CA GLN A 101 -15.46 17.17 -44.97
C GLN A 101 -15.04 17.05 -43.49
N GLU A 102 -14.88 18.17 -42.78
CA GLU A 102 -14.33 18.23 -41.42
C GLU A 102 -15.41 18.41 -40.35
N HIS A 103 -16.64 18.75 -40.74
CA HIS A 103 -17.74 19.06 -39.83
C HIS A 103 -18.01 17.94 -38.79
N SER A 104 -17.95 16.67 -39.19
CA SER A 104 -18.15 15.53 -38.28
C SER A 104 -17.05 15.40 -37.22
N LEU A 105 -15.81 15.73 -37.57
CA LEU A 105 -14.68 15.71 -36.65
C LEU A 105 -14.70 16.93 -35.73
N LEU A 106 -14.92 18.13 -36.27
CA LEU A 106 -14.94 19.36 -35.49
C LEU A 106 -16.12 19.42 -34.52
N SER A 107 -17.30 18.93 -34.92
CA SER A 107 -18.44 18.79 -34.02
C SER A 107 -18.14 17.83 -32.86
N ARG A 108 -17.49 16.69 -33.16
CA ARG A 108 -17.02 15.76 -32.13
C ARG A 108 -15.99 16.38 -31.20
N LEU A 109 -14.95 17.03 -31.73
CA LEU A 109 -13.91 17.67 -30.92
C LEU A 109 -14.46 18.77 -30.03
N ARG A 110 -15.40 19.59 -30.52
CA ARG A 110 -16.08 20.59 -29.68
C ARG A 110 -16.90 19.94 -28.58
N SER A 111 -17.63 18.87 -28.89
CA SER A 111 -18.40 18.13 -27.87
C SER A 111 -17.51 17.46 -26.82
N GLU A 112 -16.35 16.95 -27.23
CA GLU A 112 -15.36 16.40 -26.31
C GLU A 112 -14.70 17.51 -25.47
N ALA A 113 -14.41 18.68 -26.06
CA ALA A 113 -13.83 19.81 -25.32
C ALA A 113 -14.79 20.43 -24.29
N ASP A 114 -16.10 20.37 -24.55
CA ASP A 114 -17.15 20.83 -23.63
C ASP A 114 -17.42 19.84 -22.48
N ALA A 115 -16.97 18.59 -22.59
CA ALA A 115 -17.16 17.56 -21.57
C ALA A 115 -16.31 17.84 -20.32
N GLU A 116 -16.71 17.30 -19.17
CA GLU A 116 -15.99 17.50 -17.90
C GLU A 116 -14.78 16.55 -17.81
N PRO A 117 -13.66 16.97 -17.19
CA PRO A 117 -12.52 16.10 -16.98
C PRO A 117 -12.88 14.99 -15.97
N TYR A 118 -12.43 13.77 -16.24
CA TYR A 118 -12.69 12.63 -15.36
C TYR A 118 -11.77 12.64 -14.13
N ASP A 119 -12.35 12.59 -12.92
CA ASP A 119 -11.63 12.44 -11.66
C ASP A 119 -11.80 11.02 -11.08
N VAL A 120 -10.75 10.21 -11.17
CA VAL A 120 -10.71 8.84 -10.66
C VAL A 120 -10.87 8.81 -9.13
N GLN A 121 -10.44 9.86 -8.43
CA GLN A 121 -10.41 9.86 -6.97
C GLN A 121 -11.82 9.95 -6.37
N GLU A 122 -12.75 10.62 -7.05
CA GLU A 122 -14.15 10.74 -6.65
C GLU A 122 -14.83 9.37 -6.64
N ASP A 123 -14.75 8.63 -7.75
CA ASP A 123 -15.31 7.28 -7.88
C ASP A 123 -14.67 6.30 -6.86
N ILE A 124 -13.35 6.40 -6.61
CA ILE A 124 -12.70 5.58 -5.57
C ILE A 124 -13.23 5.94 -4.17
N MET A 125 -13.46 7.22 -3.89
CA MET A 125 -13.97 7.67 -2.59
C MET A 125 -15.41 7.23 -2.36
N GLU A 126 -16.24 7.22 -3.38
CA GLU A 126 -17.58 6.65 -3.33
C GLU A 126 -17.55 5.18 -2.87
N MET A 127 -16.71 4.38 -3.52
CA MET A 127 -16.51 2.97 -3.14
C MET A 127 -15.98 2.82 -1.70
N CYS A 128 -15.12 3.74 -1.25
CA CYS A 128 -14.63 3.76 0.12
C CYS A 128 -15.75 4.07 1.14
N VAL A 129 -16.63 5.01 0.82
CA VAL A 129 -17.78 5.37 1.67
C VAL A 129 -18.76 4.19 1.76
N GLN A 130 -19.06 3.53 0.63
CA GLN A 130 -19.88 2.32 0.59
C GLN A 130 -19.27 1.19 1.45
N PHE A 131 -17.96 0.98 1.34
CA PHE A 131 -17.25 0.04 2.22
C PHE A 131 -17.36 0.44 3.70
N GLY A 132 -17.26 1.72 4.02
CA GLY A 132 -17.42 2.24 5.39
C GLY A 132 -18.79 1.90 5.98
N TYR A 133 -19.87 2.07 5.20
CA TYR A 133 -21.21 1.64 5.61
C TYR A 133 -21.25 0.14 5.93
N LEU A 134 -20.65 -0.68 5.06
CA LEU A 134 -20.55 -2.13 5.28
C LEU A 134 -19.78 -2.50 6.55
N ALA A 135 -18.60 -1.93 6.72
CA ALA A 135 -17.70 -2.23 7.84
C ALA A 135 -18.28 -1.80 9.20
N MET A 136 -19.00 -0.68 9.25
CA MET A 136 -19.52 -0.13 10.52
C MET A 136 -20.94 -0.60 10.84
N PHE A 137 -21.82 -0.71 9.84
CA PHE A 137 -23.27 -0.91 10.04
C PHE A 137 -23.82 -2.20 9.44
N GLY A 138 -22.99 -3.02 8.79
CA GLY A 138 -23.43 -4.29 8.18
C GLY A 138 -24.08 -5.27 9.17
N VAL A 139 -23.75 -5.18 10.46
CA VAL A 139 -24.37 -6.01 11.51
C VAL A 139 -25.84 -5.64 11.75
N VAL A 140 -26.23 -4.39 11.49
CA VAL A 140 -27.60 -3.89 11.69
C VAL A 140 -28.54 -4.43 10.61
N TYR A 141 -28.03 -4.55 9.38
CA TYR A 141 -28.77 -5.05 8.22
C TYR A 141 -27.95 -6.13 7.47
N PRO A 142 -28.13 -7.42 7.82
CA PRO A 142 -27.32 -8.51 7.25
C PRO A 142 -27.43 -8.70 5.73
N LEU A 143 -28.49 -8.17 5.10
CA LEU A 143 -28.71 -8.24 3.64
C LEU A 143 -27.99 -7.11 2.88
N MET A 144 -27.39 -6.14 3.58
CA MET A 144 -26.64 -5.04 2.96
C MET A 144 -25.54 -5.46 1.98
N PRO A 145 -24.71 -6.49 2.26
CA PRO A 145 -23.66 -6.91 1.34
C PRO A 145 -24.22 -7.38 -0.01
N LEU A 146 -25.42 -7.98 -0.04
CA LEU A 146 -26.06 -8.41 -1.29
C LEU A 146 -26.52 -7.21 -2.12
N GLY A 147 -27.07 -6.18 -1.47
CA GLY A 147 -27.43 -4.93 -2.13
C GLY A 147 -26.22 -4.24 -2.73
N PHE A 148 -25.12 -4.16 -1.98
CA PHE A 148 -23.86 -3.59 -2.47
C PHE A 148 -23.22 -4.43 -3.58
N LEU A 149 -23.36 -5.75 -3.57
CA LEU A 149 -22.89 -6.59 -4.67
C LEU A 149 -23.62 -6.27 -5.98
N ILE A 150 -24.95 -6.11 -5.93
CA ILE A 150 -25.73 -5.71 -7.10
C ILE A 150 -25.34 -4.30 -7.54
N ASN A 151 -25.18 -3.39 -6.58
CA ASN A 151 -24.76 -2.03 -6.86
C ASN A 151 -23.43 -2.01 -7.61
N ASN A 152 -22.39 -2.65 -7.08
CA ASN A 152 -21.05 -2.68 -7.70
C ASN A 152 -21.06 -3.29 -9.11
N TRP A 153 -22.00 -4.20 -9.40
CA TRP A 153 -22.15 -4.76 -10.74
C TRP A 153 -22.74 -3.76 -11.74
N ILE A 154 -23.68 -2.92 -11.29
CA ILE A 154 -24.24 -1.82 -12.08
C ILE A 154 -23.19 -0.72 -12.21
N GLU A 155 -22.54 -0.35 -11.12
CA GLU A 155 -21.54 0.72 -11.01
C GLU A 155 -20.38 0.51 -11.99
N LEU A 156 -19.82 -0.69 -12.02
CA LEU A 156 -18.73 -1.03 -12.95
C LEU A 156 -19.10 -0.75 -14.41
N ARG A 157 -20.38 -0.91 -14.78
CA ARG A 157 -20.87 -0.60 -16.14
C ARG A 157 -21.19 0.89 -16.29
N GLY A 158 -21.66 1.54 -15.23
CA GLY A 158 -21.91 2.98 -15.15
C GLY A 158 -20.64 3.78 -15.36
N ASP A 159 -19.61 3.53 -14.56
CA ASP A 159 -18.29 4.17 -14.66
C ASP A 159 -17.69 4.04 -16.05
N PHE A 160 -17.79 2.84 -16.64
CA PHE A 160 -17.31 2.61 -18.00
C PHE A 160 -18.10 3.42 -19.04
N PHE A 161 -19.40 3.58 -18.85
CA PHE A 161 -20.23 4.39 -19.73
C PHE A 161 -19.93 5.90 -19.58
N LYS A 162 -19.78 6.37 -18.34
CA LYS A 162 -19.38 7.75 -17.96
C LYS A 162 -18.06 8.13 -18.63
N LEU A 163 -17.06 7.26 -18.55
CA LEU A 163 -15.74 7.47 -19.15
C LEU A 163 -15.78 7.57 -20.70
N ILE A 164 -16.72 6.91 -21.36
CA ILE A 164 -16.81 6.88 -22.83
C ILE A 164 -17.66 8.03 -23.38
N HIS A 165 -18.75 8.38 -22.70
CA HIS A 165 -19.78 9.26 -23.29
C HIS A 165 -19.94 10.61 -22.59
N GLU A 166 -19.49 10.75 -21.34
CA GLU A 166 -19.75 11.93 -20.52
C GLU A 166 -18.50 12.74 -20.23
N CYS A 167 -17.36 12.06 -20.02
CA CYS A 167 -16.12 12.73 -19.67
C CYS A 167 -15.15 12.86 -20.85
N GLN A 168 -14.22 13.80 -20.72
CA GLN A 168 -13.03 13.86 -21.56
C GLN A 168 -12.16 12.64 -21.33
N ARG A 169 -11.47 12.17 -22.38
CA ARG A 169 -10.50 11.07 -22.25
C ARG A 169 -9.37 11.50 -21.31
N PRO A 170 -9.18 10.86 -20.14
CA PRO A 170 -8.12 11.22 -19.23
C PRO A 170 -6.75 10.85 -19.83
N PRO A 171 -5.69 11.62 -19.52
CA PRO A 171 -4.34 11.26 -19.91
C PRO A 171 -3.89 9.98 -19.17
N PRO A 172 -3.09 9.12 -19.81
CA PRO A 172 -2.59 7.91 -19.16
C PRO A 172 -1.57 8.26 -18.07
N ILE A 173 -2.01 8.28 -16.82
CA ILE A 173 -1.17 8.51 -15.64
C ILE A 173 -0.85 7.16 -14.99
N ARG A 174 0.42 6.93 -14.67
CA ARG A 174 0.86 5.71 -13.98
C ARG A 174 0.79 5.94 -12.48
N SER A 175 0.12 5.03 -11.77
CA SER A 175 0.14 4.96 -10.31
C SER A 175 0.56 3.56 -9.85
N ASP A 176 1.24 3.48 -8.72
CA ASP A 176 1.63 2.23 -8.04
C ASP A 176 0.57 1.75 -7.02
N SER A 177 -0.36 2.63 -6.64
CA SER A 177 -1.41 2.37 -5.65
C SER A 177 -2.68 3.18 -5.94
N ILE A 178 -3.78 2.85 -5.26
CA ILE A 178 -5.00 3.69 -5.23
C ILE A 178 -4.82 4.95 -4.36
N GLY A 179 -3.62 5.19 -3.84
CA GLY A 179 -3.26 6.42 -3.14
C GLY A 179 -3.81 6.51 -1.71
N PRO A 180 -4.30 7.69 -1.28
CA PRO A 180 -4.80 7.92 0.09
C PRO A 180 -5.94 7.00 0.52
N SER A 181 -6.70 6.50 -0.46
CA SER A 181 -7.84 5.61 -0.24
C SER A 181 -7.46 4.30 0.46
N VAL A 182 -6.22 3.81 0.32
CA VAL A 182 -5.73 2.66 1.10
C VAL A 182 -5.78 2.96 2.61
N SER A 183 -5.24 4.10 3.01
CA SER A 183 -5.24 4.54 4.41
C SER A 183 -6.66 4.77 4.93
N ALA A 184 -7.55 5.29 4.07
CA ALA A 184 -8.97 5.45 4.41
C ALA A 184 -9.66 4.10 4.66
N LEU A 185 -9.46 3.11 3.78
CA LEU A 185 -10.00 1.76 3.96
C LEU A 185 -9.45 1.07 5.23
N GLU A 186 -8.15 1.24 5.52
CA GLU A 186 -7.56 0.72 6.76
C GLU A 186 -8.19 1.35 8.01
N PHE A 187 -8.39 2.68 7.98
CA PHE A 187 -9.03 3.41 9.06
C PHE A 187 -10.50 2.99 9.24
N LEU A 188 -11.26 2.91 8.14
CA LEU A 188 -12.66 2.49 8.15
C LEU A 188 -12.81 1.05 8.65
N THR A 189 -11.87 0.16 8.30
CA THR A 189 -11.87 -1.22 8.81
C THR A 189 -11.67 -1.25 10.32
N TRP A 190 -10.67 -0.51 10.83
CA TRP A 190 -10.44 -0.41 12.27
C TRP A 190 -11.65 0.21 12.98
N LEU A 191 -12.16 1.36 12.50
CA LEU A 191 -13.33 2.03 13.07
C LEU A 191 -14.59 1.14 13.00
N GLY A 192 -14.72 0.34 11.94
CA GLY A 192 -15.77 -0.65 11.76
C GLY A 192 -15.76 -1.71 12.86
N THR A 193 -14.59 -2.21 13.26
CA THR A 193 -14.48 -3.18 14.36
C THR A 193 -14.95 -2.61 15.70
N LEU A 194 -14.59 -1.36 16.00
CA LEU A 194 -15.03 -0.66 17.20
C LEU A 194 -16.55 -0.43 17.16
N SER A 195 -17.06 0.03 16.01
CA SER A 195 -18.48 0.37 15.83
C SER A 195 -19.38 -0.86 15.90
N THR A 196 -19.01 -1.94 15.22
CA THR A 196 -19.77 -3.19 15.21
C THR A 196 -19.77 -3.87 16.58
N ALA A 197 -18.64 -3.87 17.29
CA ALA A 197 -18.58 -4.38 18.66
C ALA A 197 -19.48 -3.59 19.63
N ALA A 198 -19.45 -2.25 19.52
CA ALA A 198 -20.32 -1.39 20.31
C ALA A 198 -21.80 -1.62 19.99
N LEU A 199 -22.15 -1.70 18.70
CA LEU A 199 -23.49 -2.00 18.22
C LEU A 199 -24.00 -3.34 18.76
N VAL A 200 -23.23 -4.43 18.61
CA VAL A 200 -23.64 -5.74 19.11
C VAL A 200 -23.85 -5.71 20.63
N HIS A 201 -22.93 -5.08 21.38
CA HIS A 201 -23.06 -5.00 22.83
C HIS A 201 -24.29 -4.19 23.27
N MET A 202 -24.57 -3.08 22.58
CA MET A 202 -25.69 -2.20 22.92
C MET A 202 -27.05 -2.79 22.54
N TYR A 203 -27.13 -3.57 21.46
CA TYR A 203 -28.41 -4.10 20.93
C TYR A 203 -28.70 -5.55 21.31
N SER A 204 -27.76 -6.26 21.97
CA SER A 204 -27.95 -7.67 22.37
C SER A 204 -28.71 -7.88 23.69
N GLY A 205 -28.98 -6.84 24.48
CA GLY A 205 -29.67 -6.96 25.77
C GLY A 205 -30.41 -5.69 26.21
N ASP A 206 -30.96 -5.71 27.42
CA ASP A 206 -31.72 -4.58 27.97
C ASP A 206 -30.84 -3.33 28.13
N PHE A 207 -31.21 -2.25 27.44
CA PHE A 207 -30.48 -0.97 27.42
C PHE A 207 -30.22 -0.37 28.81
N SER A 208 -31.04 -0.73 29.81
CA SER A 208 -30.92 -0.27 31.20
C SER A 208 -29.72 -0.87 31.95
N GLN A 209 -29.13 -1.96 31.46
CA GLN A 209 -28.04 -2.68 32.13
C GLN A 209 -26.65 -2.46 31.49
N VAL A 210 -26.55 -1.60 30.48
CA VAL A 210 -25.27 -1.35 29.78
C VAL A 210 -24.35 -0.53 30.68
N ARG A 211 -23.42 -1.20 31.37
CA ARG A 211 -22.34 -0.55 32.11
C ARG A 211 -21.24 -0.15 31.14
N LEU A 212 -20.75 1.09 31.24
CA LEU A 212 -19.65 1.60 30.41
C LEU A 212 -18.41 0.69 30.46
N SER A 213 -18.08 0.14 31.63
CA SER A 213 -16.94 -0.78 31.77
C SER A 213 -17.08 -2.06 30.95
N ARG A 214 -18.29 -2.62 30.84
CA ARG A 214 -18.55 -3.81 30.02
C ARG A 214 -18.48 -3.48 28.54
N LEU A 215 -19.03 -2.34 28.12
CA LEU A 215 -18.95 -1.86 26.75
C LEU A 215 -17.48 -1.66 26.33
N LEU A 216 -16.70 -0.95 27.13
CA LEU A 216 -15.27 -0.72 26.87
C LEU A 216 -14.49 -2.02 26.82
N LEU A 217 -14.79 -2.99 27.69
CA LEU A 217 -14.17 -4.31 27.66
C LEU A 217 -14.49 -5.04 26.35
N THR A 218 -15.75 -5.02 25.87
CA THR A 218 -16.10 -5.66 24.60
C THR A 218 -15.42 -5.01 23.40
N ILE A 219 -15.33 -3.67 23.38
CA ILE A 219 -14.63 -2.94 22.32
C ILE A 219 -13.14 -3.29 22.35
N PHE A 220 -12.51 -3.29 23.53
CA PHE A 220 -11.11 -3.66 23.69
C PHE A 220 -10.85 -5.09 23.19
N LEU A 221 -11.67 -6.06 23.59
CA LEU A 221 -11.53 -7.45 23.13
C LEU A 221 -11.71 -7.58 21.62
N ALA A 222 -12.67 -6.89 21.03
CA ALA A 222 -12.89 -6.88 19.59
C ALA A 222 -11.69 -6.26 18.84
N GLU A 223 -11.13 -5.16 19.36
CA GLU A 223 -9.93 -4.54 18.80
C GLU A 223 -8.72 -5.48 18.87
N GLN A 224 -8.49 -6.15 20.00
CA GLN A 224 -7.40 -7.12 20.10
C GLN A 224 -7.58 -8.30 19.13
N ALA A 225 -8.81 -8.80 18.98
CA ALA A 225 -9.12 -9.83 18.00
C ALA A 225 -8.87 -9.37 16.56
N TYR A 226 -9.23 -8.12 16.22
CA TYR A 226 -8.91 -7.52 14.93
C TYR A 226 -7.41 -7.41 14.69
N LEU A 227 -6.65 -6.90 15.66
CA LEU A 227 -5.19 -6.79 15.55
C LEU A 227 -4.53 -8.16 15.38
N ALA A 228 -4.96 -9.17 16.14
CA ALA A 228 -4.49 -10.54 16.01
C ALA A 228 -4.81 -11.12 14.61
N THR A 229 -6.02 -10.88 14.09
CA THR A 229 -6.42 -11.31 12.76
C THR A 229 -5.59 -10.60 11.68
N LYS A 230 -5.41 -9.28 11.78
CA LYS A 230 -4.59 -8.48 10.86
C LYS A 230 -3.15 -8.97 10.83
N LEU A 231 -2.55 -9.24 11.99
CA LEU A 231 -1.20 -9.80 12.10
C LEU A 231 -1.11 -11.19 11.48
N THR A 232 -2.09 -12.05 11.74
CA THR A 232 -2.16 -13.40 11.19
C THR A 232 -2.25 -13.38 9.67
N VAL A 233 -3.12 -12.55 9.12
CA VAL A 233 -3.28 -12.39 7.67
C VAL A 233 -1.99 -11.85 7.04
N ARG A 234 -1.36 -10.82 7.62
CA ARG A 234 -0.06 -10.31 7.16
C ARG A 234 1.02 -11.39 7.15
N PHE A 235 1.14 -12.15 8.24
CA PHE A 235 2.08 -13.26 8.34
C PHE A 235 1.82 -14.33 7.27
N MET A 236 0.55 -14.65 6.98
CA MET A 236 0.20 -15.60 5.92
C MET A 236 0.60 -15.08 4.54
N PHE A 237 0.32 -13.81 4.23
CA PHE A 237 0.70 -13.22 2.94
C PHE A 237 2.22 -13.13 2.77
N ASP A 238 2.97 -12.76 3.81
CA ASP A 238 4.42 -12.71 3.78
C ASP A 238 5.03 -14.10 3.57
N LYS A 239 4.44 -15.14 4.18
CA LYS A 239 4.90 -16.51 4.03
C LYS A 239 4.56 -17.13 2.68
N ILE A 240 3.35 -16.85 2.17
CA ILE A 240 2.88 -17.38 0.89
C ILE A 240 3.63 -16.72 -0.27
N GLY A 241 4.02 -15.44 -0.14
CA GLY A 241 4.91 -14.73 -1.05
C GLY A 241 4.39 -14.69 -2.50
N TYR A 242 3.87 -13.54 -2.93
CA TYR A 242 3.27 -13.42 -4.27
C TYR A 242 4.24 -13.82 -5.40
N GLU A 243 3.78 -14.69 -6.30
CA GLU A 243 4.60 -15.17 -7.42
C GLU A 243 5.14 -14.04 -8.30
N ALA A 244 4.39 -12.95 -8.48
CA ALA A 244 4.88 -11.84 -9.30
C ALA A 244 5.99 -11.06 -8.61
N VAL A 245 5.95 -10.87 -7.28
CA VAL A 245 7.07 -10.27 -6.52
C VAL A 245 8.31 -11.15 -6.67
N ARG A 246 8.16 -12.47 -6.56
CA ARG A 246 9.27 -13.41 -6.78
C ARG A 246 9.84 -13.32 -8.19
N LYS A 247 8.99 -13.24 -9.22
CA LYS A 247 9.41 -13.07 -10.63
C LYS A 247 10.13 -11.75 -10.86
N GLU A 248 9.63 -10.67 -10.28
CA GLU A 248 10.25 -9.35 -10.39
C GLU A 248 11.62 -9.32 -9.71
N GLU A 249 11.72 -9.82 -8.47
CA GLU A 249 13.00 -9.91 -7.77
C GLU A 249 13.99 -10.82 -8.50
N ALA A 250 13.54 -11.96 -9.02
CA ALA A 250 14.38 -12.85 -9.82
C ALA A 250 14.91 -12.14 -11.07
N SER A 251 14.07 -11.35 -11.74
CA SER A 251 14.47 -10.54 -12.89
C SER A 251 15.49 -9.47 -12.51
N ARG A 252 15.28 -8.74 -11.40
CA ARG A 252 16.25 -7.75 -10.88
C ARG A 252 17.58 -8.40 -10.50
N ARG A 253 17.56 -9.56 -9.84
CA ARG A 253 18.78 -10.33 -9.50
C ARG A 253 19.51 -10.80 -10.75
N LEU A 254 18.78 -11.27 -11.76
CA LEU A 254 19.34 -11.73 -13.03
C LEU A 254 20.02 -10.59 -13.80
N VAL A 255 19.41 -9.39 -13.82
CA VAL A 255 20.04 -8.20 -14.43
C VAL A 255 21.35 -7.84 -13.71
N ARG A 256 21.34 -7.81 -12.37
CA ARG A 256 22.56 -7.54 -11.58
C ARG A 256 23.65 -8.58 -11.81
N LYS A 257 23.26 -9.85 -11.91
CA LYS A 257 24.19 -10.95 -12.22
C LYS A 257 24.81 -10.78 -13.61
N ARG A 258 24.00 -10.50 -14.64
CA ARG A 258 24.50 -10.25 -16.01
C ARG A 258 25.47 -9.09 -16.05
N TYR A 259 25.15 -7.99 -15.33
CA TYR A 259 26.05 -6.85 -15.22
C TYR A 259 27.40 -7.27 -14.62
N LEU A 260 27.40 -7.98 -13.48
CA LEU A 260 28.65 -8.44 -12.86
C LEU A 260 29.48 -9.36 -13.78
N GLU A 261 28.82 -10.29 -14.48
CA GLU A 261 29.47 -11.20 -15.42
C GLU A 261 30.15 -10.41 -16.54
N THR A 262 29.49 -9.39 -17.12
CA THR A 262 30.11 -8.53 -18.14
C THR A 262 31.37 -7.80 -17.64
N PHE A 263 31.36 -7.24 -16.42
CA PHE A 263 32.57 -6.62 -15.85
C PHE A 263 33.67 -7.64 -15.56
N SER A 264 33.31 -8.84 -15.12
CA SER A 264 34.29 -9.89 -14.87
C SER A 264 34.96 -10.38 -16.17
N GLU A 265 34.20 -10.48 -17.27
CA GLU A 265 34.72 -10.86 -18.59
C GLU A 265 35.60 -9.76 -19.21
N GLU A 266 35.20 -8.50 -19.04
CA GLU A 266 36.00 -7.32 -19.44
C GLU A 266 37.30 -7.22 -18.62
N ALA A 267 37.23 -7.37 -17.29
CA ALA A 267 38.40 -7.37 -16.41
C ALA A 267 39.34 -8.57 -16.67
N ALA A 268 38.78 -9.72 -17.07
CA ALA A 268 39.56 -10.89 -17.48
C ALA A 268 40.16 -10.75 -18.90
N GLY A 269 39.92 -9.65 -19.63
CA GLY A 269 40.44 -9.42 -20.98
C GLY A 269 39.93 -10.40 -22.04
N THR A 270 38.90 -11.20 -21.73
CA THR A 270 38.37 -12.26 -22.60
C THR A 270 37.20 -11.76 -23.46
N SER A 271 37.29 -10.56 -24.01
CA SER A 271 36.28 -10.06 -24.95
C SER A 271 36.39 -10.75 -26.31
N ARG A 272 35.87 -11.98 -26.40
CA ARG A 272 35.54 -12.63 -27.69
C ARG A 272 34.03 -12.83 -27.76
N ARG A 273 33.34 -11.85 -28.34
CA ARG A 273 31.90 -11.77 -28.67
C ARG A 273 31.24 -13.16 -28.80
N GLN A 274 30.64 -13.68 -27.72
CA GLN A 274 29.89 -14.94 -27.74
C GLN A 274 28.39 -14.68 -27.97
N ARG A 275 27.81 -15.48 -28.87
CA ARG A 275 26.38 -15.46 -29.22
C ARG A 275 25.52 -15.87 -28.03
N ALA A 276 24.31 -15.30 -27.97
CA ALA A 276 23.33 -15.51 -26.92
C ALA A 276 23.07 -16.99 -26.63
N HIS A 277 23.51 -17.47 -25.46
CA HIS A 277 23.16 -18.79 -24.95
C HIS A 277 21.84 -18.71 -24.17
N THR A 278 20.84 -19.45 -24.63
CA THR A 278 19.60 -19.70 -23.90
C THR A 278 19.91 -20.59 -22.69
N TYR A 279 19.75 -20.05 -21.49
CA TYR A 279 20.03 -20.75 -20.24
C TYR A 279 18.90 -21.75 -19.94
N THR A 280 19.11 -23.04 -20.23
CA THR A 280 18.31 -24.13 -19.66
C THR A 280 18.89 -24.48 -18.29
N GLY A 281 18.02 -24.56 -17.27
CA GLY A 281 18.40 -24.71 -15.88
C GLY A 281 19.11 -26.01 -15.51
N HIS A 282 19.77 -25.92 -14.34
CA HIS A 282 20.34 -26.98 -13.50
C HIS A 282 21.51 -27.81 -14.03
N LYS A 283 22.73 -27.31 -13.78
CA LYS A 283 23.80 -28.07 -13.13
C LYS A 283 24.59 -27.16 -12.17
N ARG A 284 24.62 -27.50 -10.88
CA ARG A 284 25.64 -26.99 -9.95
C ARG A 284 26.90 -27.79 -10.22
N SER A 285 27.83 -27.26 -10.98
CA SER A 285 29.22 -27.73 -10.94
C SER A 285 29.88 -27.08 -9.73
N ALA A 286 30.14 -27.85 -8.68
CA ALA A 286 31.05 -27.43 -7.62
C ALA A 286 32.45 -27.25 -8.24
N PRO A 287 33.21 -26.20 -7.88
CA PRO A 287 34.62 -26.13 -8.26
C PRO A 287 35.33 -27.35 -7.65
N THR A 288 36.00 -28.15 -8.48
CA THR A 288 36.93 -29.17 -7.99
C THR A 288 37.97 -28.47 -7.12
N THR A 289 38.06 -28.84 -5.85
CA THR A 289 39.08 -28.32 -4.93
C THR A 289 40.47 -28.59 -5.52
N PRO A 290 41.26 -27.55 -5.86
CA PRO A 290 42.63 -27.75 -6.32
C PRO A 290 43.48 -28.25 -5.16
N THR A 291 44.32 -29.26 -5.41
CA THR A 291 45.31 -29.77 -4.45
C THR A 291 46.27 -28.63 -4.07
N GLU A 292 46.78 -28.60 -2.83
CA GLU A 292 47.65 -27.51 -2.32
C GLU A 292 48.85 -27.15 -3.22
N ALA A 293 49.35 -28.12 -4.00
CA ALA A 293 50.41 -27.90 -4.98
C ALA A 293 49.97 -26.95 -6.12
N GLU A 294 48.74 -27.07 -6.60
CA GLU A 294 48.21 -26.27 -7.71
C GLU A 294 47.88 -24.82 -7.26
N LYS A 295 47.52 -24.64 -5.97
CA LYS A 295 47.37 -23.29 -5.37
C LYS A 295 48.69 -22.53 -5.30
N ARG A 296 49.83 -23.21 -5.12
CA ARG A 296 51.16 -22.58 -5.07
C ARG A 296 51.63 -22.09 -6.44
N GLU A 297 51.21 -22.73 -7.52
CA GLU A 297 51.55 -22.30 -8.89
C GLU A 297 50.64 -21.18 -9.38
N LEU A 298 49.36 -21.16 -9.00
CA LEU A 298 48.40 -20.13 -9.42
C LEU A 298 48.57 -18.80 -8.67
N PHE A 299 49.11 -18.85 -7.45
CA PHE A 299 49.53 -17.69 -6.68
C PHE A 299 51.04 -17.79 -6.47
N PRO A 300 51.87 -17.30 -7.41
CA PRO A 300 53.25 -17.03 -7.05
C PRO A 300 53.20 -16.16 -5.80
N ILE A 301 53.88 -16.60 -4.75
CA ILE A 301 54.12 -15.75 -3.59
C ILE A 301 54.92 -14.59 -4.16
N TYR A 302 54.23 -13.50 -4.53
CA TYR A 302 54.87 -12.22 -4.62
C TYR A 302 55.35 -12.00 -3.18
N GLU A 303 56.66 -12.13 -2.97
CA GLU A 303 57.28 -11.34 -1.92
C GLU A 303 56.84 -9.92 -2.23
N VAL A 304 55.84 -9.46 -1.48
CA VAL A 304 55.47 -8.07 -1.49
C VAL A 304 56.71 -7.38 -0.94
N GLU A 305 57.55 -6.85 -1.85
CA GLU A 305 58.43 -5.73 -1.55
C GLU A 305 57.49 -4.60 -1.15
N GLU A 306 57.10 -4.64 0.11
CA GLU A 306 56.34 -3.59 0.76
C GLU A 306 57.27 -2.38 0.73
N SER A 307 56.99 -1.45 -0.18
CA SER A 307 57.83 -0.29 -0.42
C SER A 307 58.04 0.44 0.92
N VAL A 308 59.30 0.80 1.17
CA VAL A 308 59.81 1.40 2.42
C VAL A 308 58.96 2.59 2.92
N GLU A 309 58.17 3.21 2.04
CA GLU A 309 57.31 4.37 2.33
C GLU A 309 56.05 4.04 3.16
N THR A 310 55.48 2.84 3.09
CA THR A 310 54.27 2.50 3.89
C THR A 310 54.56 2.19 5.36
N ARG A 311 55.84 2.10 5.75
CA ARG A 311 56.29 1.69 7.09
C ARG A 311 56.66 2.85 8.02
N GLN A 312 56.62 4.10 7.56
CA GLN A 312 57.16 5.24 8.32
C GLN A 312 56.22 5.78 9.42
N GLU A 313 54.91 5.57 9.35
CA GLU A 313 53.97 6.21 10.30
C GLU A 313 53.79 5.49 11.66
N TYR A 314 54.28 4.25 11.84
CA TYR A 314 54.13 3.50 13.10
C TYR A 314 55.38 2.71 13.52
N ARG A 315 56.56 3.31 13.35
CA ARG A 315 57.85 2.68 13.62
C ARG A 315 58.21 2.73 15.11
N THR A 316 57.55 1.93 15.95
CA THR A 316 58.14 1.57 17.25
C THR A 316 59.17 0.47 17.03
N GLU A 317 60.35 0.58 17.65
CA GLU A 317 61.43 -0.41 17.53
C GLU A 317 60.96 -1.85 17.85
N LYS A 318 59.98 -1.97 18.77
CA LYS A 318 59.34 -3.24 19.13
C LYS A 318 58.57 -3.88 17.97
N ALA A 319 57.85 -3.09 17.17
CA ALA A 319 57.08 -3.61 16.04
C ALA A 319 58.02 -4.09 14.92
N GLU A 320 59.11 -3.37 14.66
CA GLU A 320 60.09 -3.81 13.67
C GLU A 320 60.82 -5.08 14.08
N ARG A 321 61.24 -5.20 15.35
CA ARG A 321 61.80 -6.45 15.85
C ARG A 321 60.81 -7.60 15.69
N PHE A 322 59.55 -7.44 16.13
CA PHE A 322 58.55 -8.50 16.02
C PHE A 322 58.33 -9.00 14.57
N TRP A 323 58.26 -8.09 13.59
CA TRP A 323 58.03 -8.46 12.19
C TRP A 323 59.29 -8.96 11.47
N ASN A 324 60.49 -8.51 11.86
CA ASN A 324 61.75 -8.87 11.19
C ASN A 324 62.46 -10.09 11.85
N GLU A 325 62.34 -10.27 13.17
CA GLU A 325 62.95 -11.40 13.91
C GLU A 325 62.42 -12.76 13.43
N ARG A 326 61.22 -12.78 12.86
CA ARG A 326 60.56 -13.98 12.31
C ARG A 326 61.04 -14.38 10.92
N LYS A 327 61.71 -13.49 10.18
CA LYS A 327 62.14 -13.76 8.79
C LYS A 327 63.54 -14.39 8.71
N GLU A 328 64.42 -14.12 9.66
CA GLU A 328 65.85 -14.44 9.48
C GLU A 328 66.36 -15.69 10.19
N THR A 329 65.65 -16.29 11.16
CA THR A 329 66.25 -17.35 12.00
C THR A 329 65.44 -18.64 12.21
N MET A 330 64.13 -18.70 11.90
CA MET A 330 63.36 -19.95 12.07
C MET A 330 62.00 -19.98 11.34
N SER A 331 61.61 -21.12 10.76
CA SER A 331 60.27 -21.32 10.18
C SER A 331 59.18 -21.23 11.27
N THR A 332 58.00 -20.70 10.92
CA THR A 332 56.87 -20.53 11.86
C THR A 332 56.44 -21.87 12.47
N ALA A 333 56.54 -22.95 11.70
CA ALA A 333 56.25 -24.31 12.17
C ALA A 333 57.27 -24.77 13.23
N ASP A 334 58.57 -24.57 12.99
CA ASP A 334 59.65 -24.99 13.91
C ASP A 334 59.64 -24.17 15.21
N ALA A 335 59.30 -22.88 15.13
CA ALA A 335 59.05 -22.04 16.29
C ALA A 335 57.90 -22.58 17.15
N GLY A 336 56.80 -22.98 16.51
CA GLY A 336 55.66 -23.59 17.18
C GLY A 336 56.04 -24.89 17.91
N VAL A 337 56.78 -25.78 17.25
CA VAL A 337 57.21 -27.06 17.84
C VAL A 337 58.13 -26.83 19.05
N ARG A 338 59.09 -25.89 18.95
CA ARG A 338 59.99 -25.56 20.06
C ARG A 338 59.26 -24.91 21.24
N LEU A 339 58.28 -24.05 20.98
CA LEU A 339 57.46 -23.44 22.02
C LEU A 339 56.66 -24.52 22.77
N ILE A 340 56.06 -25.47 22.05
CA ILE A 340 55.33 -26.59 22.64
C ILE A 340 56.26 -27.46 23.49
N ALA A 341 57.47 -27.75 23.02
CA ALA A 341 58.47 -28.52 23.77
C ALA A 341 58.93 -27.80 25.05
N ALA A 342 59.19 -26.49 24.97
CA ALA A 342 59.58 -25.67 26.12
C ALA A 342 58.47 -25.59 27.18
N LEU A 343 57.21 -25.37 26.76
CA LEU A 343 56.05 -25.33 27.67
C LEU A 343 55.82 -26.68 28.37
N LYS A 344 55.99 -27.79 27.66
CA LYS A 344 55.94 -29.14 28.26
C LYS A 344 57.06 -29.36 29.28
N GLY A 345 58.28 -28.89 28.99
CA GLY A 345 59.42 -28.96 29.91
C GLY A 345 59.18 -28.17 31.21
N MET A 346 58.63 -26.96 31.11
CA MET A 346 58.29 -26.13 32.29
C MET A 346 57.16 -26.73 33.14
N GLN A 347 56.18 -27.39 32.52
CA GLN A 347 55.15 -28.13 33.27
C GLN A 347 55.72 -29.37 33.99
N ALA A 348 56.75 -30.00 33.43
CA ALA A 348 57.43 -31.14 34.07
C ALA A 348 58.32 -30.70 35.23
N SER A 349 59.02 -29.55 35.15
CA SER A 349 59.82 -29.01 36.26
C SER A 349 58.96 -28.47 37.41
N ASN A 350 57.84 -27.80 37.10
CA ASN A 350 56.88 -27.32 38.13
C ASN A 350 56.19 -28.45 38.90
N ASN A 351 56.18 -29.68 38.39
CA ASN A 351 55.66 -30.85 39.09
C ASN A 351 56.74 -31.61 39.88
N ALA A 352 58.03 -31.27 39.70
CA ALA A 352 59.17 -31.91 40.37
C ALA A 352 59.78 -31.08 41.52
N GLU A 353 59.62 -29.74 41.52
CA GLU A 353 59.98 -28.86 42.64
C GLU A 353 58.71 -28.31 43.31
N GLY A 354 58.38 -28.85 44.48
CA GLY A 354 57.37 -28.27 45.36
C GLY A 354 57.82 -26.92 45.91
N ALA A 355 57.00 -25.90 45.65
CA ALA A 355 56.90 -24.62 46.36
C ALA A 355 58.15 -23.70 46.43
N ASP A 356 58.13 -22.62 45.63
CA ASP A 356 58.21 -21.23 46.14
C ASP A 356 57.74 -20.22 45.07
N LYS A 357 56.56 -19.62 45.26
CA LYS A 357 55.97 -18.63 44.33
C LYS A 357 56.29 -17.18 44.71
N SER A 358 57.28 -16.95 45.58
CA SER A 358 57.63 -15.59 46.07
C SER A 358 58.68 -14.85 45.23
N LYS A 359 59.23 -15.44 44.16
CA LYS A 359 60.28 -14.83 43.34
C LYS A 359 59.85 -14.21 42.00
N TRP A 360 58.55 -14.11 41.72
CA TRP A 360 58.04 -13.65 40.43
C TRP A 360 56.88 -12.64 40.55
N ILE A 361 57.01 -11.68 41.46
CA ILE A 361 56.37 -10.36 41.30
C ILE A 361 57.37 -9.43 40.63
#